data_AF-A0A9Y4NJC3-F1
#
_entry.id   AF-A0A9Y4NJC3-F1
#
_cell.length_a   1.000
_cell.length_b   1.000
_cell.length_c   1.000
_cell.angle_alpha   90.00
_cell.angle_beta   90.00
_cell.angle_gamma   90.00
#
_symmetry.space_group_name_H-M   'P 1'
#
loop_
_entity.id
_entity.type
_entity.pdbx_description
1 polymer ?
#
loop_
_entity_poly.entity_id
_entity_poly.type
_entity_poly.pdbx_seq_one_letter_code
_entity_poly.pdbx_strand_id
1 'polypeptide(L)' 'MQVEVIRTYTAKQPDELSLQVADVVLVSQTVEDGWYEGERLRDGERGWFLTECAEPITCQATIERNMQRMDRLQGLETNV' A
#
# COMPACT_ATOMS: atom_id res chain seq x y z
N MET A 1 -4.52 -1.21 -8.46
CA MET A 1 -3.20 -1.83 -8.74
C MET A 1 -2.53 -2.11 -7.40
N GLN A 2 -1.75 -3.19 -7.26
CA GLN A 2 -0.92 -3.37 -6.05
C GLN A 2 0.53 -3.01 -6.36
N VAL A 3 1.19 -2.38 -5.40
CA VAL A 3 2.63 -2.11 -5.44
C VAL A 3 3.29 -2.66 -4.19
N GLU A 4 4.53 -3.13 -4.33
CA GLU A 4 5.40 -3.48 -3.21
C GLU A 4 6.40 -2.34 -2.98
N VAL A 5 6.55 -1.94 -1.73
CA VAL A 5 7.51 -0.91 -1.35
C VAL A 5 8.91 -1.50 -1.34
N ILE A 6 9.78 -0.98 -2.19
CA ILE A 6 11.18 -1.41 -2.32
C ILE A 6 12.17 -0.49 -1.59
N ARG A 7 11.69 0.69 -1.15
CA ARG A 7 12.47 1.66 -0.37
C ARG A 7 11.60 2.29 0.71
N THR A 8 12.10 2.34 1.94
CA THR A 8 11.41 3.04 3.04
C THR A 8 11.15 4.50 2.69
N TYR A 9 9.93 4.94 2.97
CA TYR A 9 9.48 6.32 2.78
C TYR A 9 8.92 6.86 4.11
N THR A 10 9.34 8.05 4.51
CA THR A 10 8.84 8.71 5.72
C THR A 10 7.98 9.89 5.30
N ALA A 11 6.73 9.90 5.77
CA ALA A 11 5.79 10.98 5.53
C ALA A 11 6.35 12.32 6.03
N LYS A 12 6.25 13.33 5.18
CA LYS A 12 6.67 14.72 5.41
C LYS A 12 5.48 15.64 5.61
N GLN A 13 4.31 15.27 5.10
CA GLN A 13 3.05 15.99 5.25
C GLN A 13 1.98 15.11 5.90
N PRO A 14 0.92 15.70 6.49
CA PRO A 14 -0.14 14.93 7.19
C PRO A 14 -0.96 14.00 6.29
N ASP A 15 -0.99 14.27 4.99
CA ASP A 15 -1.68 13.46 3.98
C ASP A 15 -0.77 12.39 3.35
N GLU A 16 0.52 12.37 3.70
CA GLU A 16 1.47 11.37 3.24
C GLU A 16 1.45 10.10 4.11
N LEU A 17 1.65 8.96 3.47
CA LEU A 17 1.71 7.65 4.08
C LEU A 17 3.18 7.22 4.26
N SER A 18 3.63 7.09 5.52
CA SER A 18 4.94 6.49 5.80
C SER A 18 4.93 5.02 5.44
N LEU A 19 5.95 4.47 4.76
CA LEU A 19 6.00 3.10 4.26
C LEU A 19 7.34 2.42 4.57
N GLN A 20 7.32 1.13 4.85
CA GLN A 20 8.50 0.28 5.04
C GLN A 20 8.68 -0.69 3.87
N VAL A 21 9.92 -1.16 3.66
CA VAL A 21 10.20 -2.18 2.64
C VAL A 21 9.32 -3.41 2.86
N ALA A 22 8.82 -3.99 1.76
CA ALA A 22 7.86 -5.08 1.67
C ALA A 22 6.42 -4.73 2.11
N ASP A 23 6.12 -3.47 2.44
CA ASP A 23 4.73 -3.03 2.52
C ASP A 23 4.05 -3.21 1.17
N VAL A 24 2.81 -3.70 1.20
CA VAL A 24 1.95 -3.76 0.02
C VAL A 24 0.92 -2.67 0.12
N VAL A 25 0.79 -1.89 -0.94
CA VAL A 25 -0.18 -0.80 -1.04
C VAL A 25 -1.12 -1.06 -2.21
N LEU A 26 -2.42 -0.97 -1.93
CA LEU A 26 -3.45 -0.90 -2.96
C LEU A 26 -3.58 0.54 -3.43
N VAL A 27 -3.06 0.82 -4.62
CA VAL A 27 -3.08 2.16 -5.22
C VAL A 27 -4.50 2.48 -5.69
N SER A 28 -5.07 3.57 -5.16
CA SER A 28 -6.36 4.15 -5.54
C SER A 28 -6.21 5.18 -6.66
N GLN A 29 -5.15 5.99 -6.63
CA GLN A 29 -4.91 7.06 -7.58
C GLN A 29 -3.42 7.19 -7.91
N THR A 30 -3.15 7.53 -9.16
CA THR A 30 -1.83 7.96 -9.64
C THR A 30 -1.97 9.36 -10.21
N VAL A 31 -1.04 10.25 -9.91
CA VAL A 31 -0.95 11.58 -10.54
C VAL A 31 0.38 11.73 -11.27
N GLU A 32 0.39 12.57 -12.31
CA GLU A 32 1.52 12.70 -13.24
C GLU A 32 2.82 13.21 -12.58
N ASP A 33 2.72 13.82 -11.39
CA ASP A 33 3.86 14.37 -10.65
C ASP A 33 4.62 13.35 -9.77
N GLY A 34 4.48 12.05 -10.05
CA GLY A 34 5.26 11.01 -9.36
C GLY A 34 4.72 10.62 -7.98
N TRP A 35 3.41 10.77 -7.76
CA TRP A 35 2.74 10.37 -6.54
C TRP A 35 1.71 9.27 -6.76
N TYR A 36 1.68 8.33 -5.80
CA TYR A 36 0.57 7.41 -5.60
C TYR A 36 -0.21 7.82 -4.36
N GLU A 37 -1.53 7.70 -4.44
CA GLU A 37 -2.38 7.58 -3.27
C GLU A 37 -2.79 6.11 -3.14
N GLY A 38 -2.79 5.58 -1.93
CA GLY A 38 -3.26 4.22 -1.71
C GLY A 38 -3.50 3.86 -0.26
N GLU A 39 -3.94 2.62 -0.07
CA GLU A 39 -4.19 1.99 1.24
C GLU A 39 -3.16 0.90 1.48
N ARG A 40 -2.45 0.96 2.62
CA ARG A 40 -1.52 -0.08 3.00
C ARG A 40 -2.26 -1.28 3.60
N LEU A 41 -2.01 -2.45 3.05
CA LEU A 41 -2.83 -3.64 3.33
C LEU A 41 -2.73 -4.19 4.76
N ARG A 42 -1.68 -3.86 5.52
CA ARG A 42 -1.44 -4.46 6.84
C ARG A 42 -2.27 -3.82 7.96
N ASP A 43 -2.61 -2.54 7.80
CA ASP A 43 -3.22 -1.68 8.84
C ASP A 43 -4.29 -0.74 8.28
N GLY A 44 -4.55 -0.77 6.97
CA GLY A 44 -5.58 0.05 6.33
C GLY A 44 -5.26 1.55 6.29
N GLU A 45 -4.06 1.97 6.67
CA GLU A 45 -3.68 3.38 6.61
C GLU A 45 -3.62 3.87 5.17
N ARG A 46 -4.09 5.11 4.95
CA ARG A 46 -4.21 5.73 3.64
C ARG A 46 -3.41 7.02 3.55
N GLY A 47 -2.87 7.29 2.37
CA GLY A 47 -2.23 8.55 2.08
C GLY A 47 -1.35 8.50 0.84
N TRP A 48 -0.61 9.58 0.65
CA TRP A 48 0.25 9.83 -0.50
C TRP A 48 1.68 9.33 -0.27
N PHE A 49 2.29 8.78 -1.32
CA PHE A 49 3.69 8.37 -1.29
C PHE A 49 4.31 8.47 -2.68
N LEU A 50 5.64 8.56 -2.74
CA LEU A 50 6.35 8.68 -4.01
C LEU A 50 6.35 7.36 -4.77
N THR A 51 6.10 7.43 -6.07
CA THR A 51 6.13 6.26 -6.97
C THR A 51 7.51 5.59 -7.00
N GLU A 52 8.58 6.37 -6.85
CA GLU A 52 9.98 5.88 -6.90
C GLU A 52 10.34 4.91 -5.78
N CYS A 53 9.54 4.84 -4.71
CA CYS A 53 9.76 3.95 -3.58
C CYS A 53 9.08 2.58 -3.74
N ALA A 54 8.31 2.36 -4.82
CA ALA A 54 7.50 1.17 -4.99
C ALA A 54 7.57 0.61 -6.42
N GLU A 55 7.35 -0.70 -6.54
CA GLU A 55 7.27 -1.40 -7.82
C GLU A 55 5.90 -2.08 -7.99
N PRO A 56 5.31 -2.08 -9.20
CA PRO A 56 4.06 -2.77 -9.46
C PRO A 56 4.18 -4.28 -9.25
N ILE A 57 3.24 -4.84 -8.49
CA ILE A 57 3.06 -6.29 -8.40
C ILE A 57 2.27 -6.74 -9.63
N THR A 58 2.90 -7.51 -10.51
CA THR A 58 2.27 -7.98 -11.77
C THR A 58 1.82 -9.44 -11.69
N CYS A 59 2.30 -10.21 -10.71
CA CYS A 59 1.92 -11.60 -10.54
C CYS A 59 0.53 -11.73 -9.92
N GLN A 60 -0.44 -12.22 -10.69
CA GLN A 60 -1.83 -12.38 -10.27
C GLN A 60 -1.99 -13.23 -8.99
N ALA A 61 -1.24 -14.32 -8.87
CA ALA A 61 -1.27 -15.17 -7.67
C ALA A 61 -0.79 -14.42 -6.41
N THR A 62 0.19 -13.51 -6.56
CA THR A 62 0.65 -12.65 -5.47
C THR A 62 -0.41 -11.61 -5.09
N ILE A 63 -1.02 -10.97 -6.08
CA ILE A 63 -2.11 -10.00 -5.89
C ILE A 63 -3.25 -10.64 -5.08
N GLU A 64 -3.72 -11.81 -5.50
CA GLU A 64 -4.81 -12.54 -4.84
C GLU A 64 -4.44 -12.94 -3.40
N ARG A 65 -3.21 -13.43 -3.19
CA ARG A 65 -2.74 -13.81 -1.86
C ARG A 65 -2.68 -12.60 -0.91
N ASN A 66 -2.27 -11.45 -1.41
CA ASN A 66 -2.22 -10.22 -0.62
C ASN A 66 -3.64 -9.78 -0.20
N MET A 67 -4.61 -9.85 -1.12
CA MET A 67 -6.02 -9.56 -0.81
C MET A 67 -6.60 -10.52 0.23
N GLN A 68 -6.31 -11.83 0.10
CA GLN A 68 -6.75 -12.83 1.09
C GLN A 68 -6.15 -12.58 2.47
N ARG A 69 -4.90 -12.09 2.54
CA ARG A 69 -4.26 -11.72 3.81
C ARG A 69 -4.93 -10.50 4.44
N MET A 70 -5.21 -9.47 3.64
CA MET A 70 -5.90 -8.26 4.08
C MET A 70 -7.29 -8.58 4.67
N ASP A 71 -8.12 -9.34 3.94
CA ASP A 71 -9.47 -9.72 4.39
C ASP A 71 -9.44 -10.44 5.74
N ARG A 72 -8.46 -11.32 5.94
CA ARG A 72 -8.25 -12.01 7.21
C ARG A 72 -7.85 -11.08 8.35
N LEU A 73 -7.05 -10.04 8.09
CA LEU A 73 -6.64 -9.08 9.12
C LEU A 73 -7.82 -8.19 9.52
N GLN A 74 -8.56 -7.65 8.55
CA GLN A 74 -9.75 -6.80 8.81
C GLN A 74 -10.90 -7.59 9.47
N GLY A 75 -11.07 -8.86 9.10
CA GLY A 75 -12.01 -9.77 9.77
C GLY A 75 -11.67 -10.06 11.24
N LEU A 76 -10.42 -9.85 11.67
CA LEU A 76 -10.02 -9.95 13.08
C LEU A 76 -10.29 -8.64 13.83
N GLU A 77 -10.14 -7.49 13.19
CA GLU A 77 -10.38 -6.16 13.80
C GLU A 77 -11.86 -5.88 14.08
N THR A 78 -12.77 -6.45 13.27
CA THR A 78 -14.23 -6.25 13.40
C THR A 78 -14.90 -7.11 14.49
N ASN A 79 -14.15 -8.00 15.14
CA ASN A 79 -14.66 -8.93 16.16
C ASN A 79 -14.41 -8.45 17.61
N VAL A 80 -14.29 -7.13 17.83
CA VAL A 80 -14.07 -6.52 19.17
C VAL A 80 -15.25 -5.66 19.59
#